data_AF-A0A3N5QGQ0-F1
#
_entry.id   AF-A0A3N5QGQ0-F1
#
_cell.length_a   1.000
_cell.length_b   1.000
_cell.length_c   1.000
_cell.angle_alpha   90.00
_cell.angle_beta   90.00
_cell.angle_gamma   90.00
#
_symmetry.space_group_name_H-M   'P 1'
#
loop_
_entity.id
_entity.type
_entity.pdbx_description
1 polymer ?
#
loop_
_entity_poly.entity_id
_entity_poly.type
_entity_poly.pdbx_seq_one_letter_code
_entity_poly.pdbx_strand_id
1 'polypeptide(L)'
;VKKSNHLIVETTKGEFETKLLINCGGLQSDRIARKCGLNPDVKIIPFRGEYYKLKKEKEHLVKNLIYPVPDPKFPFLGVHFTRMIKGGVEAGPNAVLAFKRNGYGYSDISFGDLAEMFFYPGFIRMIKQHYVMGINEFRRSLNKSLFAKALQKLVPSIENDDILPGGSGVRAQALDRNGKLVDDFRIIETEKQVHVLNAPSPAATASLSIGNYIADIVVKNH
;
A
#
# COMPACT_ATOMS: atom_id res chain seq x y z
N VAL A 1 21.63 -8.57 -15.32
CA VAL A 1 22.71 -9.56 -15.50
C VAL A 1 24.02 -9.00 -14.91
N LYS A 2 24.83 -9.79 -14.19
CA LYS A 2 26.17 -9.38 -13.75
C LYS A 2 27.15 -9.64 -14.90
N LYS A 3 27.66 -8.59 -15.55
CA LYS A 3 28.74 -8.69 -16.53
C LYS A 3 29.80 -7.68 -16.10
N SER A 4 30.99 -8.17 -15.73
CA SER A 4 32.08 -7.35 -15.18
C SER A 4 31.64 -6.56 -13.93
N ASN A 5 32.39 -5.55 -13.48
CA ASN A 5 32.18 -4.87 -12.20
C ASN A 5 30.87 -4.03 -12.12
N HIS A 6 29.95 -4.21 -13.07
CA HIS A 6 28.70 -3.47 -13.24
C HIS A 6 27.49 -4.41 -13.30
N LEU A 7 26.32 -3.82 -13.04
CA LEU A 7 25.00 -4.41 -13.20
C LEU A 7 24.37 -3.90 -14.48
N ILE A 8 23.80 -4.81 -15.28
CA ILE A 8 22.96 -4.46 -16.42
C ILE A 8 21.49 -4.58 -16.00
N VAL A 9 20.75 -3.48 -16.12
CA VAL A 9 19.31 -3.37 -15.88
C VAL A 9 18.60 -3.34 -17.23
N GLU A 10 17.85 -4.39 -17.54
CA GLU A 10 17.02 -4.48 -18.75
C GLU A 10 15.67 -3.81 -18.50
N THR A 11 15.30 -2.87 -19.37
CA THR A 11 14.02 -2.17 -19.31
C THR A 11 13.36 -2.12 -20.68
N THR A 12 12.10 -1.68 -20.74
CA THR A 12 11.42 -1.43 -22.03
C THR A 12 12.04 -0.30 -22.85
N LYS A 13 12.94 0.51 -22.25
CA LYS A 13 13.69 1.57 -22.92
C LYS A 13 15.10 1.15 -23.34
N GLY A 14 15.45 -0.13 -23.16
CA GLY A 14 16.77 -0.67 -23.41
C GLY A 14 17.53 -1.00 -22.13
N GLU A 15 18.82 -1.28 -22.31
CA GLU A 15 19.74 -1.69 -21.26
C GLU A 15 20.44 -0.48 -20.64
N PHE A 16 20.58 -0.50 -19.32
CA PHE A 16 21.34 0.49 -18.55
C PHE A 16 22.42 -0.21 -17.74
N GLU A 17 23.66 0.26 -17.88
CA GLU A 17 24.78 -0.16 -17.05
C GLU A 17 24.87 0.73 -15.80
N THR A 18 25.02 0.12 -14.62
CA THR A 18 25.16 0.82 -13.35
C THR A 18 26.10 0.08 -12.40
N LYS A 19 26.70 0.78 -11.44
CA LYS A 19 27.48 0.17 -10.35
C LYS A 19 26.59 -0.34 -9.22
N LEU A 20 25.43 0.29 -9.04
CA LEU A 20 24.53 0.07 -7.92
C LEU A 20 23.07 0.08 -8.40
N LEU A 21 22.25 -0.79 -7.81
CA LEU A 21 20.80 -0.81 -8.02
C LEU A 21 20.06 -0.54 -6.71
N ILE A 22 19.19 0.48 -6.68
CA ILE A 22 18.27 0.71 -5.57
C ILE A 22 16.85 0.44 -6.06
N ASN A 23 16.24 -0.63 -5.56
CA ASN A 23 14.87 -1.01 -5.89
C ASN A 23 13.87 -0.39 -4.90
N CYS A 24 13.20 0.66 -5.35
CA CYS A 24 12.06 1.30 -4.69
C CYS A 24 10.74 1.01 -5.44
N GLY A 25 10.59 -0.19 -6.02
CA GLY A 25 9.49 -0.53 -6.93
C GLY A 25 8.10 -0.68 -6.30
N GLY A 26 7.92 -0.31 -5.02
CA GLY A 26 6.64 -0.31 -4.32
C GLY A 26 5.85 -1.61 -4.52
N LEU A 27 4.75 -1.53 -5.26
CA LEU A 27 3.86 -2.66 -5.56
C LEU A 27 4.53 -3.82 -6.33
N GLN A 28 5.73 -3.63 -6.87
CA GLN A 28 6.52 -4.63 -7.60
C GLN A 28 7.86 -4.96 -6.92
N SER A 29 8.12 -4.43 -5.71
CA SER A 29 9.43 -4.48 -5.06
C SER A 29 9.95 -5.91 -4.87
N ASP A 30 9.13 -6.85 -4.41
CA ASP A 30 9.50 -8.26 -4.22
C ASP A 30 9.71 -9.02 -5.53
N ARG A 31 8.98 -8.68 -6.60
CA ARG A 31 9.20 -9.26 -7.94
C ARG A 31 10.52 -8.78 -8.54
N ILE A 32 10.83 -7.50 -8.39
CA ILE A 32 12.12 -6.94 -8.83
C ILE A 32 13.26 -7.61 -8.05
N ALA A 33 13.13 -7.75 -6.72
CA ALA A 33 14.11 -8.47 -5.90
C ALA A 33 14.33 -9.92 -6.38
N ARG A 34 13.26 -10.66 -6.70
CA ARG A 34 13.36 -12.01 -7.28
C ARG A 34 14.06 -12.02 -8.64
N LYS A 35 13.75 -11.08 -9.53
CA LYS A 35 14.43 -10.93 -10.82
C LYS A 35 15.92 -10.62 -10.67
N CYS A 36 16.30 -9.96 -9.57
CA CYS A 36 17.67 -9.71 -9.17
C CYS A 36 18.37 -10.91 -8.49
N GLY A 37 17.73 -12.09 -8.45
CA GLY A 37 18.29 -13.30 -7.87
C GLY A 37 18.16 -13.40 -6.35
N LEU A 38 17.36 -12.53 -5.72
CA LEU A 38 17.17 -12.53 -4.26
C LEU A 38 15.91 -13.32 -3.88
N ASN A 39 15.93 -13.94 -2.70
CA ASN A 39 14.71 -14.43 -2.05
C ASN A 39 14.24 -13.41 -1.01
N PRO A 40 13.14 -12.67 -1.24
CA PRO A 40 12.70 -11.61 -0.34
C PRO A 40 12.12 -12.12 0.99
N ASP A 41 11.79 -13.41 1.08
CA ASP A 41 11.02 -14.06 2.17
C ASP A 41 9.64 -13.44 2.50
N VAL A 42 9.28 -12.37 1.81
CA VAL A 42 7.97 -11.72 1.83
C VAL A 42 7.36 -11.71 0.44
N LYS A 43 6.05 -11.51 0.38
CA LYS A 43 5.31 -11.18 -0.84
C LYS A 43 4.57 -9.87 -0.65
N ILE A 44 4.55 -9.05 -1.69
CA ILE A 44 3.74 -7.83 -1.69
C ILE A 44 2.29 -8.19 -2.03
N ILE A 45 1.41 -7.88 -1.10
CA ILE A 45 -0.04 -8.03 -1.20
C ILE A 45 -0.65 -6.64 -1.39
N PRO A 46 -1.39 -6.41 -2.48
CA PRO A 46 -1.94 -5.10 -2.77
C PRO A 46 -3.26 -4.88 -2.01
N PHE A 47 -3.29 -3.86 -1.14
CA PHE A 47 -4.52 -3.41 -0.50
C PHE A 47 -4.96 -2.09 -1.13
N ARG A 48 -6.12 -2.10 -1.80
CA ARG A 48 -6.74 -0.89 -2.34
C ARG A 48 -7.49 -0.17 -1.24
N GLY A 49 -7.20 1.10 -1.09
CA GLY A 49 -7.99 2.05 -0.31
C GLY A 49 -8.82 2.93 -1.22
N GLU A 50 -10.12 2.94 -1.00
CA GLU A 50 -11.10 3.71 -1.77
C GLU A 50 -11.55 4.91 -0.95
N TYR A 51 -11.62 6.05 -1.63
CA TYR A 51 -11.98 7.32 -1.03
C TYR A 51 -13.31 7.81 -1.57
N TYR A 52 -14.02 8.53 -0.72
CA TYR A 52 -15.04 9.48 -1.12
C TYR A 52 -14.52 10.90 -0.94
N LYS A 53 -15.23 11.87 -1.49
CA LYS A 53 -15.04 13.30 -1.23
C LYS A 53 -16.31 13.85 -0.64
N LEU A 54 -16.21 14.78 0.30
CA LEU A 54 -17.39 15.53 0.73
C LEU A 54 -17.83 16.51 -0.36
N LYS A 55 -19.14 16.69 -0.48
CA LYS A 55 -19.71 17.79 -1.24
C LYS A 55 -19.23 19.12 -0.66
N LYS A 56 -19.05 20.12 -1.54
CA LYS A 56 -18.46 21.42 -1.18
C LYS A 56 -19.21 22.11 -0.05
N GLU A 57 -20.53 22.06 -0.08
CA GLU A 57 -21.43 22.62 0.92
C GLU A 57 -21.31 21.95 2.30
N LYS A 58 -20.71 20.75 2.40
CA LYS A 58 -20.53 19.98 3.64
C LYS A 58 -19.10 19.97 4.15
N GLU A 59 -18.14 20.49 3.39
CA GLU A 59 -16.72 20.56 3.81
C GLU A 59 -16.53 21.31 5.14
N HIS A 60 -17.40 22.27 5.45
CA HIS A 60 -17.36 23.06 6.70
C HIS A 60 -17.51 22.21 7.98
N LEU A 61 -18.08 21.00 7.86
CA LEU A 61 -18.21 20.04 8.97
C LEU A 61 -16.86 19.50 9.44
N VAL A 62 -15.83 19.55 8.58
CA VAL A 62 -14.49 19.02 8.85
C VAL A 62 -13.48 20.16 8.82
N LYS A 63 -13.11 20.65 10.00
CA LYS A 63 -12.16 21.78 10.12
C LYS A 63 -10.70 21.34 10.12
N ASN A 64 -10.42 20.09 10.53
CA ASN A 64 -9.08 19.51 10.66
C ASN A 64 -9.09 18.02 10.26
N LEU A 65 -7.93 17.39 10.29
CA LEU A 65 -7.78 15.94 10.16
C LEU A 65 -8.56 15.22 11.29
N ILE A 66 -9.39 14.23 10.95
CA ILE A 66 -10.17 13.46 11.94
C ILE A 66 -9.89 11.97 11.71
N TYR A 67 -9.24 11.33 12.69
CA TYR A 67 -8.90 9.91 12.67
C TYR A 67 -9.63 9.15 13.78
N PRO A 68 -10.09 7.92 13.53
CA PRO A 68 -10.56 7.05 14.59
C PRO A 68 -9.37 6.57 15.45
N VAL A 69 -9.67 6.12 16.67
CA VAL A 69 -8.69 5.39 17.48
C VAL A 69 -8.29 4.10 16.73
N PRO A 70 -6.99 3.86 16.48
CA PRO A 70 -6.54 2.67 15.75
C PRO A 70 -6.90 1.37 16.49
N ASP A 71 -7.33 0.35 15.74
CA ASP A 71 -7.39 -1.01 16.25
C ASP A 71 -5.98 -1.62 16.21
N PRO A 72 -5.38 -2.04 17.34
CA PRO A 72 -4.06 -2.67 17.36
C PRO A 72 -3.97 -3.92 16.49
N LYS A 73 -5.09 -4.60 16.22
CA LYS A 73 -5.13 -5.76 15.33
C LYS A 73 -4.93 -5.34 13.87
N PHE A 74 -5.31 -4.11 13.50
CA PHE A 74 -5.25 -3.58 12.12
C PHE A 74 -5.05 -2.06 12.11
N PRO A 75 -3.80 -1.58 12.26
CA PRO A 75 -3.52 -0.15 12.44
C PRO A 75 -3.84 0.72 11.21
N PHE A 76 -4.11 0.09 10.05
CA PHE A 76 -4.43 0.77 8.80
C PHE A 76 -5.92 0.71 8.42
N LEU A 77 -6.79 0.21 9.32
CA LEU A 77 -8.20 0.04 9.06
C LEU A 77 -9.04 1.13 9.74
N GLY A 78 -9.78 1.89 8.94
CA GLY A 78 -10.69 2.91 9.43
C GLY A 78 -10.76 4.10 8.48
N VAL A 79 -11.99 4.52 8.20
CA VAL A 79 -12.22 5.75 7.42
C VAL A 79 -11.84 6.96 8.28
N HIS A 80 -11.21 7.94 7.67
CA HIS A 80 -10.85 9.21 8.31
C HIS A 80 -11.20 10.37 7.39
N PHE A 81 -11.07 11.60 7.89
CA PHE A 81 -11.24 12.80 7.08
C PHE A 81 -9.92 13.54 6.93
N THR A 82 -9.60 13.88 5.69
CA THR A 82 -8.36 14.58 5.31
C THR A 82 -8.70 15.83 4.52
N ARG A 83 -8.20 16.98 4.97
CA ARG A 83 -8.27 18.23 4.21
C ARG A 83 -7.16 18.26 3.17
N MET A 84 -7.53 18.52 1.92
CA MET A 84 -6.58 18.53 0.82
C MET A 84 -5.94 19.91 0.66
N ILE A 85 -4.67 19.95 0.25
CA ILE A 85 -3.90 21.20 0.10
C ILE A 85 -4.52 22.19 -0.90
N LYS A 86 -5.28 21.70 -1.88
CA LYS A 86 -5.97 22.50 -2.91
C LYS A 86 -7.45 22.77 -2.56
N GLY A 87 -7.84 22.55 -1.31
CA GLY A 87 -9.24 22.56 -0.89
C GLY A 87 -9.94 21.22 -1.18
N GLY A 88 -11.13 21.03 -0.60
CA GLY A 88 -11.79 19.73 -0.58
C GLY A 88 -11.47 18.93 0.68
N VAL A 89 -12.37 17.99 0.98
CA VAL A 89 -12.20 17.01 2.06
C VAL A 89 -12.35 15.61 1.48
N GLU A 90 -11.30 14.80 1.62
CA GLU A 90 -11.34 13.37 1.34
C GLU A 90 -11.81 12.60 2.58
N ALA A 91 -12.62 11.58 2.35
CA ALA A 91 -13.21 10.72 3.36
C ALA A 91 -12.86 9.26 3.04
N GLY A 92 -12.12 8.61 3.93
CA GLY A 92 -11.55 7.29 3.69
C GLY A 92 -10.09 7.20 4.14
N PRO A 93 -9.32 6.23 3.63
CA PRO A 93 -9.79 5.13 2.81
C PRO A 93 -10.40 4.00 3.66
N ASN A 94 -11.14 3.11 3.01
CA ASN A 94 -11.29 1.73 3.51
C ASN A 94 -10.01 0.92 3.17
N ALA A 95 -9.99 -0.40 3.44
CA ALA A 95 -8.91 -1.25 2.94
C ALA A 95 -9.47 -2.58 2.46
N VAL A 96 -9.41 -2.81 1.15
CA VAL A 96 -9.85 -4.05 0.52
C VAL A 96 -8.71 -4.67 -0.30
N LEU A 97 -8.76 -5.97 -0.51
CA LEU A 97 -7.77 -6.65 -1.33
C LEU A 97 -7.94 -6.23 -2.80
N ALA A 98 -6.86 -5.81 -3.46
CA ALA A 98 -6.87 -5.56 -4.90
C ALA A 98 -6.57 -6.85 -5.67
N PHE A 99 -7.22 -7.05 -6.82
CA PHE A 99 -7.02 -8.24 -7.67
C PHE A 99 -5.93 -8.06 -8.73
N LYS A 100 -5.21 -6.94 -8.65
CA LYS A 100 -4.04 -6.60 -9.44
C LYS A 100 -3.17 -5.67 -8.60
N ARG A 101 -1.84 -5.83 -8.68
CA ARG A 101 -0.90 -5.00 -7.92
C ARG A 101 -1.08 -3.52 -8.21
N ASN A 102 -1.24 -3.14 -9.47
CA ASN A 102 -1.63 -1.79 -9.88
C ASN A 102 -3.13 -1.72 -10.23
N GLY A 103 -3.99 -2.26 -9.36
CA GLY A 103 -5.44 -2.33 -9.56
C GLY A 103 -6.20 -1.25 -8.81
N TYR A 104 -6.44 -0.12 -9.48
CA TYR A 104 -7.08 1.06 -8.89
C TYR A 104 -8.62 1.02 -9.05
N GLY A 105 -9.13 0.25 -10.02
CA GLY A 105 -10.56 0.02 -10.24
C GLY A 105 -11.05 -1.36 -9.82
N TYR A 106 -12.36 -1.52 -9.64
CA TYR A 106 -12.99 -2.80 -9.30
C TYR A 106 -12.79 -3.88 -10.38
N SER A 107 -12.71 -3.48 -11.65
CA SER A 107 -12.49 -4.36 -12.79
C SER A 107 -11.02 -4.67 -13.08
N ASP A 108 -10.08 -4.09 -12.33
CA ASP A 108 -8.66 -4.34 -12.50
C ASP A 108 -8.26 -5.70 -11.92
N ILE A 109 -8.28 -6.71 -12.78
CA ILE A 109 -8.00 -8.10 -12.42
C ILE A 109 -6.77 -8.59 -13.19
N SER A 110 -5.85 -9.24 -12.49
CA SER A 110 -4.69 -9.92 -13.09
C SER A 110 -4.64 -11.36 -12.60
N PHE A 111 -4.89 -12.31 -13.51
CA PHE A 111 -4.82 -13.74 -13.18
C PHE A 111 -3.44 -14.15 -12.65
N GLY A 112 -2.37 -13.58 -13.20
CA GLY A 112 -1.00 -13.84 -12.73
C GLY A 112 -0.76 -13.33 -11.30
N ASP A 113 -1.23 -12.12 -10.98
CA ASP A 113 -1.10 -11.56 -9.63
C ASP A 113 -1.94 -12.36 -8.61
N LEU A 114 -3.16 -12.75 -9.00
CA LEU A 114 -4.04 -13.58 -8.19
C LEU A 114 -3.42 -14.96 -7.92
N ALA A 115 -2.97 -15.67 -8.95
CA ALA A 115 -2.34 -16.97 -8.79
C ALA A 115 -1.13 -16.89 -7.87
N GLU A 116 -0.23 -15.92 -8.11
CA GLU A 116 0.92 -15.70 -7.23
C GLU A 116 0.52 -15.46 -5.77
N MET A 117 -0.55 -14.71 -5.53
CA MET A 117 -1.06 -14.43 -4.20
C MET A 117 -1.69 -15.66 -3.55
N PHE A 118 -2.59 -16.36 -4.24
CA PHE A 118 -3.30 -17.54 -3.73
C PHE A 118 -2.37 -18.72 -3.41
N PHE A 119 -1.32 -18.93 -4.22
CA PHE A 119 -0.34 -19.98 -3.96
C PHE A 119 0.74 -19.60 -2.93
N TYR A 120 0.69 -18.38 -2.38
CA TYR A 120 1.62 -17.99 -1.32
C TYR A 120 1.11 -18.48 0.05
N PRO A 121 1.85 -19.33 0.77
CA PRO A 121 1.39 -19.91 2.04
C PRO A 121 1.01 -18.87 3.10
N GLY A 122 1.75 -17.75 3.14
CA GLY A 122 1.46 -16.65 4.04
C GLY A 122 0.07 -16.05 3.81
N PHE A 123 -0.36 -15.94 2.54
CA PHE A 123 -1.66 -15.39 2.20
C PHE A 123 -2.81 -16.26 2.69
N ILE A 124 -2.69 -17.58 2.52
CA ILE A 124 -3.68 -18.54 3.03
C ILE A 124 -3.80 -18.43 4.55
N ARG A 125 -2.67 -18.31 5.26
CA ARG A 125 -2.65 -18.13 6.72
C ARG A 125 -3.30 -16.82 7.15
N MET A 126 -2.97 -15.72 6.47
CA MET A 126 -3.55 -14.40 6.73
C MET A 126 -5.08 -14.41 6.53
N ILE A 127 -5.58 -14.97 5.43
CA ILE A 127 -7.04 -15.07 5.20
C ILE A 127 -7.70 -15.86 6.33
N LYS A 128 -7.15 -17.01 6.72
CA LYS A 128 -7.74 -17.83 7.80
C LYS A 128 -7.85 -17.06 9.12
N GLN A 129 -6.90 -16.19 9.40
CA GLN A 129 -6.91 -15.37 10.62
C GLN A 129 -7.87 -14.18 10.54
N HIS A 130 -8.17 -13.67 9.33
CA HIS A 130 -8.77 -12.34 9.15
C HIS A 130 -9.98 -12.28 8.20
N TYR A 131 -10.52 -13.42 7.76
CA TYR A 131 -11.58 -13.48 6.75
C TYR A 131 -12.86 -12.70 7.12
N VAL A 132 -13.30 -12.74 8.38
CA VAL A 132 -14.51 -12.02 8.84
C VAL A 132 -14.37 -10.53 8.60
N MET A 133 -13.19 -9.98 8.93
CA MET A 133 -12.92 -8.56 8.73
C MET A 133 -12.79 -8.23 7.24
N GLY A 134 -12.10 -9.06 6.45
CA GLY A 134 -12.03 -8.88 5.01
C GLY A 134 -13.42 -8.80 4.36
N ILE A 135 -14.34 -9.69 4.74
CA ILE A 135 -15.72 -9.66 4.25
C ILE A 135 -16.42 -8.34 4.64
N ASN A 136 -16.26 -7.89 5.88
CA ASN A 136 -16.86 -6.64 6.33
C ASN A 136 -16.31 -5.42 5.57
N GLU A 137 -15.01 -5.41 5.27
CA GLU A 137 -14.39 -4.38 4.44
C GLU A 137 -14.92 -4.38 3.02
N PHE A 138 -15.03 -5.55 2.39
CA PHE A 138 -15.63 -5.68 1.06
C PHE A 138 -17.09 -5.21 1.05
N ARG A 139 -17.88 -5.55 2.08
CA ARG A 139 -19.26 -5.08 2.21
C ARG A 139 -19.32 -3.56 2.35
N ARG A 140 -18.40 -2.94 3.10
CA ARG A 140 -18.31 -1.49 3.26
C ARG A 140 -17.86 -0.79 1.97
N SER A 141 -16.92 -1.38 1.24
CA SER A 141 -16.43 -0.93 -0.07
C SER A 141 -17.57 -0.86 -1.10
N LEU A 142 -18.36 -1.92 -1.20
CA LEU A 142 -19.44 -2.01 -2.19
C LEU A 142 -20.72 -1.25 -1.78
N ASN A 143 -20.83 -0.80 -0.53
CA ASN A 143 -22.03 -0.16 0.00
C ASN A 143 -21.74 1.25 0.52
N LYS A 144 -22.06 2.24 -0.31
CA LYS A 144 -21.96 3.68 -0.01
C LYS A 144 -22.57 4.03 1.35
N SER A 145 -23.75 3.49 1.67
CA SER A 145 -24.45 3.76 2.91
C SER A 145 -23.72 3.20 4.14
N LEU A 146 -23.07 2.04 4.03
CA LEU A 146 -22.23 1.51 5.11
C LEU A 146 -20.95 2.34 5.31
N PHE A 147 -20.38 2.86 4.22
CA PHE A 147 -19.25 3.79 4.30
C PHE A 147 -19.67 5.10 5.00
N ALA A 148 -20.79 5.70 4.60
CA ALA A 148 -21.34 6.89 5.23
C ALA A 148 -21.63 6.67 6.73
N LYS A 149 -22.20 5.51 7.11
CA LYS A 149 -22.40 5.15 8.52
C LYS A 149 -21.09 5.05 9.30
N ALA A 150 -20.00 4.59 8.67
CA ALA A 150 -18.69 4.57 9.33
C ALA A 150 -18.14 5.99 9.56
N LEU A 151 -18.33 6.88 8.58
CA LEU A 151 -17.98 8.30 8.69
C LEU A 151 -18.81 9.04 9.75
N GLN A 152 -20.10 8.71 9.89
CA GLN A 152 -21.01 9.27 10.90
C GLN A 152 -20.55 9.02 12.34
N LYS A 153 -19.76 7.97 12.59
CA LYS A 153 -19.14 7.73 13.91
C LYS A 153 -18.13 8.82 14.28
N LEU A 154 -17.55 9.50 13.29
CA LEU A 154 -16.59 10.59 13.49
C LEU A 154 -17.28 11.96 13.41
N VAL A 155 -18.20 12.12 12.46
CA VAL A 155 -18.94 13.37 12.25
C VAL A 155 -20.43 13.03 12.02
N PRO A 156 -21.26 13.05 13.08
CA PRO A 156 -22.64 12.55 13.03
C PRO A 156 -23.57 13.25 12.03
N SER A 157 -23.27 14.49 11.65
CA SER A 157 -24.09 15.30 10.74
C SER A 157 -23.87 15.01 9.25
N ILE A 158 -22.97 14.07 8.91
CA ILE A 158 -22.74 13.67 7.52
C ILE A 158 -23.79 12.65 7.10
N GLU A 159 -24.35 12.82 5.91
CA GLU A 159 -25.32 11.90 5.33
C GLU A 159 -24.75 11.16 4.11
N ASN A 160 -25.47 10.12 3.66
CA ASN A 160 -25.08 9.35 2.49
C ASN A 160 -24.99 10.22 1.21
N ASP A 161 -25.83 11.24 1.11
CA ASP A 161 -25.85 12.13 -0.06
C ASP A 161 -24.78 13.22 0.00
N ASP A 162 -24.07 13.36 1.12
CA ASP A 162 -23.00 14.34 1.30
C ASP A 162 -21.66 13.86 0.76
N ILE A 163 -21.54 12.57 0.40
CA ILE A 163 -20.32 11.98 -0.14
C ILE A 163 -20.45 11.67 -1.65
N LEU A 164 -19.40 12.05 -2.38
CA LEU A 164 -19.21 11.82 -3.81
C LEU A 164 -18.08 10.82 -4.04
N PRO A 165 -18.13 9.96 -5.07
CA PRO A 165 -17.04 9.04 -5.38
C PRO A 165 -15.70 9.78 -5.51
N GLY A 166 -14.67 9.24 -4.85
CA GLY A 166 -13.29 9.72 -4.92
C GLY A 166 -12.41 8.79 -5.73
N GLY A 167 -11.10 8.98 -5.58
CA GLY A 167 -10.10 8.09 -6.18
C GLY A 167 -9.83 6.86 -5.34
N SER A 168 -8.80 6.12 -5.74
CA SER A 168 -8.26 5.01 -4.95
C SER A 168 -6.75 5.05 -4.96
N GLY A 169 -6.15 4.44 -3.94
CA GLY A 169 -4.72 4.16 -3.89
C GLY A 169 -4.50 2.69 -3.59
N VAL A 170 -3.38 2.11 -4.03
CA VAL A 170 -3.03 0.72 -3.70
C VAL A 170 -1.76 0.70 -2.86
N ARG A 171 -1.88 0.18 -1.64
CA ARG A 171 -0.76 0.01 -0.70
C ARG A 171 -0.02 -1.28 -1.02
N ALA A 172 1.30 -1.15 -1.15
CA ALA A 172 2.22 -2.29 -1.20
C ALA A 172 2.49 -2.79 0.22
N GLN A 173 1.76 -3.82 0.66
CA GLN A 173 1.95 -4.38 1.99
C GLN A 173 2.75 -5.67 1.91
N ALA A 174 3.93 -5.70 2.53
CA ALA A 174 4.68 -6.94 2.64
C ALA A 174 3.99 -7.90 3.62
N LEU A 175 3.88 -9.16 3.19
CA LEU A 175 3.34 -10.29 3.95
C LEU A 175 4.42 -11.35 4.03
N ASP A 176 4.71 -11.83 5.24
CA ASP A 176 5.66 -12.92 5.44
C ASP A 176 5.04 -14.31 5.19
N ARG A 177 5.86 -15.36 5.21
CA ARG A 177 5.41 -16.75 5.01
C ARG A 177 4.49 -17.26 6.12
N ASN A 178 4.52 -16.65 7.30
CA ASN A 178 3.70 -17.02 8.45
C ASN A 178 2.30 -16.39 8.39
N GLY A 179 2.07 -15.46 7.48
CA GLY A 179 0.83 -14.73 7.33
C GLY A 179 0.77 -13.43 8.14
N LYS A 180 1.90 -12.98 8.67
CA LYS A 180 2.01 -11.71 9.37
C LYS A 180 2.32 -10.58 8.37
N LEU A 181 1.55 -9.51 8.47
CA LEU A 181 1.83 -8.27 7.75
C LEU A 181 3.06 -7.62 8.37
N VAL A 182 4.03 -7.23 7.54
CA VAL A 182 5.23 -6.57 8.03
C VAL A 182 4.88 -5.13 8.41
N ASP A 183 4.99 -4.82 9.69
CA ASP A 183 4.66 -3.51 10.25
C ASP A 183 5.82 -2.52 10.19
N ASP A 184 7.04 -3.00 9.95
CA ASP A 184 8.27 -2.22 9.97
C ASP A 184 8.94 -2.14 8.58
N PHE A 185 9.98 -1.31 8.47
CA PHE A 185 10.81 -1.20 7.29
C PHE A 185 11.48 -2.54 6.97
N ARG A 186 11.39 -2.97 5.71
CA ARG A 186 12.05 -4.20 5.24
C ARG A 186 12.95 -3.85 4.07
N ILE A 187 14.26 -3.83 4.33
CA ILE A 187 15.30 -3.66 3.31
C ILE A 187 16.09 -4.96 3.19
N ILE A 188 16.44 -5.33 1.97
CA ILE A 188 17.46 -6.36 1.71
C ILE A 188 18.64 -5.69 1.02
N GLU A 189 19.82 -5.91 1.57
CA GLU A 189 21.09 -5.37 1.09
C GLU A 189 21.95 -6.52 0.57
N THR A 190 22.63 -6.27 -0.54
CA THR A 190 23.68 -7.12 -1.11
C THR A 190 24.81 -6.23 -1.58
N GLU A 191 25.95 -6.82 -1.95
CA GLU A 191 27.17 -6.10 -2.39
C GLU A 191 26.99 -5.03 -3.48
N LYS A 192 25.91 -5.03 -4.28
CA LYS A 192 25.63 -3.95 -5.27
C LYS A 192 24.17 -3.56 -5.39
N GLN A 193 23.32 -4.00 -4.46
CA GLN A 193 21.87 -3.81 -4.59
C GLN A 193 21.22 -3.57 -3.23
N VAL A 194 20.32 -2.59 -3.17
CA VAL A 194 19.47 -2.30 -2.02
C VAL A 194 18.02 -2.42 -2.46
N HIS A 195 17.23 -3.25 -1.79
CA HIS A 195 15.82 -3.48 -2.12
C HIS A 195 14.92 -3.06 -0.96
N VAL A 196 14.16 -1.98 -1.16
CA VAL A 196 13.14 -1.52 -0.22
C VAL A 196 11.87 -2.31 -0.49
N LEU A 197 11.62 -3.33 0.33
CA LEU A 197 10.49 -4.23 0.15
C LEU A 197 9.24 -3.75 0.89
N ASN A 198 9.40 -3.15 2.07
CA ASN A 198 8.29 -2.62 2.84
C ASN A 198 8.66 -1.26 3.42
N ALA A 199 7.80 -0.27 3.17
CA ALA A 199 7.89 1.07 3.68
C ALA A 199 6.49 1.48 4.18
N PRO A 200 6.10 1.03 5.39
CA PRO A 200 4.74 1.24 5.88
C PRO A 200 4.49 2.73 6.23
N SER A 201 3.22 3.09 6.38
CA SER A 201 2.83 4.42 6.86
C SER A 201 3.55 4.75 8.19
N PRO A 202 4.06 5.99 8.39
CA PRO A 202 3.89 7.20 7.58
C PRO A 202 5.04 7.47 6.57
N ALA A 203 5.35 6.51 5.68
CA ALA A 203 6.45 6.62 4.72
C ALA A 203 6.45 7.90 3.84
N ALA A 204 5.29 8.47 3.52
CA ALA A 204 5.25 9.72 2.74
C ALA A 204 5.86 10.89 3.54
N THR A 205 5.46 11.06 4.80
CA THR A 205 5.98 12.10 5.70
C THR A 205 7.46 11.84 6.02
N ALA A 206 7.85 10.58 6.21
CA ALA A 206 9.22 10.19 6.53
C ALA A 206 10.13 10.02 5.30
N SER A 207 9.67 10.35 4.09
CA SER A 207 10.33 10.01 2.82
C SER A 207 11.77 10.54 2.71
N LEU A 208 12.03 11.77 3.17
CA LEU A 208 13.37 12.35 3.18
C LEU A 208 14.30 11.60 4.15
N SER A 209 13.81 11.27 5.34
CA SER A 209 14.57 10.50 6.33
C SER A 209 14.87 9.08 5.85
N ILE A 210 13.89 8.44 5.20
CA ILE A 210 14.05 7.13 4.57
C ILE A 210 15.08 7.21 3.44
N GLY A 211 15.02 8.26 2.61
CA GLY A 211 15.99 8.50 1.54
C GLY A 211 17.41 8.63 2.07
N ASN A 212 17.61 9.43 3.13
CA ASN A 212 18.91 9.55 3.78
C ASN A 212 19.39 8.22 4.37
N TYR A 213 18.51 7.46 5.02
CA TYR A 213 18.86 6.14 5.56
C TYR A 213 19.32 5.17 4.46
N ILE A 214 18.64 5.15 3.31
CA ILE A 214 19.04 4.34 2.16
C ILE A 214 20.36 4.83 1.57
N ALA A 215 20.56 6.15 1.48
CA ALA A 215 21.82 6.72 1.01
C ALA A 215 23.00 6.35 1.93
N ASP A 216 22.81 6.36 3.25
CA ASP A 216 23.82 5.97 4.24
C ASP A 216 24.19 4.49 4.12
N ILE A 217 23.20 3.61 3.89
CA ILE A 217 23.44 2.20 3.58
C ILE A 217 24.35 2.08 2.35
N VAL A 218 24.05 2.85 1.31
CA VAL A 218 24.79 2.81 0.06
C VAL A 218 26.23 3.28 0.25
N VAL A 219 26.46 4.38 0.95
CA VAL A 219 27.80 4.94 1.17
C VAL A 219 28.67 4.05 2.08
N LYS A 220 28.07 3.34 3.04
CA LYS A 220 28.82 2.48 3.96
C LYS A 220 29.24 1.14 3.35
N ASN A 221 28.43 0.60 2.44
CA ASN A 221 28.55 -0.79 1.98
C ASN A 221 29.02 -0.93 0.51
N HIS A 222 29.25 0.18 -0.20
CA HIS A 222 29.62 0.22 -1.63
C HIS A 222 30.59 1.34 -1.98
#